data_AF-A0A3D5Y2T6-F1
#
_entry.id   AF-A0A3D5Y2T6-F1
#
_cell.length_a   1.000
_cell.length_b   1.000
_cell.length_c   1.000
_cell.angle_alpha   90.00
_cell.angle_beta   90.00
_cell.angle_gamma   90.00
#
_symmetry.space_group_name_H-M   'P 1'
#
loop_
_entity.id
_entity.type
_entity.pdbx_description
1 polymer ?
#
loop_
_entity_poly.entity_id
_entity_poly.type
_entity_poly.pdbx_seq_one_letter_code
_entity_poly.pdbx_strand_id
1 'polypeptide(L)' 'MEKFAGLFNLPGEGFVAQLRGSSGTSLYDRQGLQYLILQRKQQGLDASGAEEALARMNIVRDSMGQHLSLS' A
#
# COMPACT_ATOMS: atom_id res chain seq x y z
N MET A 1 -2.78 -11.80 10.82
CA MET A 1 -1.83 -11.36 9.79
C MET A 1 -2.62 -10.75 8.66
N GLU A 2 -2.36 -9.50 8.29
CA GLU A 2 -3.02 -8.86 7.14
C GLU A 2 -2.22 -9.12 5.86
N LYS A 3 -2.91 -9.49 4.78
CA LYS A 3 -2.30 -9.77 3.47
C LYS A 3 -2.70 -8.70 2.46
N PHE A 4 -1.79 -8.38 1.56
CA PHE A 4 -2.11 -7.53 0.42
C PHE A 4 -3.19 -8.19 -0.45
N ALA A 5 -4.23 -7.43 -0.80
CA ALA A 5 -5.39 -7.92 -1.55
C ALA A 5 -5.60 -7.17 -2.87
N GLY A 6 -5.16 -5.92 -2.98
CA GLY A 6 -5.29 -5.16 -4.23
C GLY A 6 -4.90 -3.69 -4.11
N LEU A 7 -4.76 -3.04 -5.26
CA LEU A 7 -4.55 -1.59 -5.39
C LEU A 7 -5.73 -0.98 -6.13
N PHE A 8 -6.17 0.19 -5.68
CA PHE A 8 -7.28 0.93 -6.24
C PHE A 8 -6.84 2.38 -6.48
N ASN A 9 -7.32 2.99 -7.56
CA ASN A 9 -7.18 4.42 -7.78
C ASN A 9 -8.51 5.09 -7.44
N LEU A 10 -8.57 5.80 -6.32
CA LEU A 10 -9.78 6.46 -5.83
C LEU A 10 -9.79 7.94 -6.22
N PRO A 11 -10.93 8.47 -6.71
CA PRO A 11 -11.07 9.91 -6.98
C PRO A 11 -10.76 10.74 -5.72
N GLY A 12 -9.84 11.70 -5.83
CA GLY A 12 -9.47 12.60 -4.73
C GLY A 12 -8.44 12.05 -3.74
N GLU A 13 -8.24 10.74 -3.66
CA GLU A 13 -7.24 10.12 -2.76
C GLU A 13 -6.03 9.53 -3.52
N GLY A 14 -6.20 9.19 -4.80
CA GLY A 14 -5.17 8.53 -5.59
C GLY A 14 -5.06 7.04 -5.27
N PHE A 15 -3.83 6.50 -5.31
CA PHE A 15 -3.61 5.07 -5.10
C PHE A 15 -3.72 4.67 -3.63
N VAL A 16 -4.61 3.72 -3.35
CA VAL A 16 -4.74 3.07 -2.04
C VAL A 16 -4.57 1.56 -2.18
N ALA A 17 -3.91 0.95 -1.21
CA ALA A 17 -3.76 -0.49 -1.09
C ALA A 17 -4.76 -1.06 -0.11
N GLN A 18 -5.28 -2.23 -0.44
CA GLN A 18 -6.14 -3.01 0.41
C GLN A 18 -5.34 -4.09 1.13
N LEU A 19 -5.41 -4.09 2.46
CA LEU A 19 -4.93 -5.17 3.31
C LEU A 19 -6.13 -5.93 3.91
N ARG A 20 -6.13 -7.25 3.79
CA ARG A 20 -7.18 -8.13 4.33
C ARG A 20 -6.64 -8.95 5.49
N GLY A 21 -7.26 -8.81 6.65
CA GLY A 21 -6.97 -9.57 7.86
C GLY A 21 -8.17 -10.38 8.32
N SER A 22 -8.03 -11.02 9.48
CA SER A 22 -9.11 -11.76 10.15
C SER A 22 -10.23 -10.84 10.67
N SER A 23 -9.91 -9.57 10.95
CA SER A 23 -10.84 -8.55 11.45
C SER A 23 -11.54 -7.77 10.35
N GLY A 24 -11.23 -8.03 9.08
CA GLY A 24 -11.84 -7.33 7.95
C GLY A 24 -10.80 -6.80 6.97
N THR A 25 -11.14 -5.66 6.36
CA THR A 25 -10.38 -5.06 5.27
C THR A 25 -10.07 -3.61 5.59
N SER A 26 -8.81 -3.23 5.42
CA SER A 26 -8.30 -1.88 5.66
C SER A 26 -7.74 -1.30 4.36
N LEU A 27 -7.95 -0.01 4.13
CA LEU A 27 -7.35 0.72 3.01
C LEU A 27 -6.25 1.64 3.53
N TYR A 28 -5.13 1.67 2.82
CA TYR A 28 -3.99 2.52 3.16
C TYR A 28 -3.46 3.21 1.92
N ASP A 29 -3.25 4.51 2.02
CA ASP A 29 -2.42 5.25 1.07
C ASP A 29 -0.93 4.95 1.32
N ARG A 30 -0.05 5.59 0.55
CA ARG A 30 1.41 5.41 0.69
C ARG A 30 1.90 5.74 2.11
N GLN A 31 1.43 6.86 2.67
CA GLN A 31 1.92 7.33 3.97
C GLN A 31 1.44 6.41 5.08
N GLY A 32 0.17 5.97 5.02
CA GLY A 32 -0.41 4.98 5.92
C GLY A 32 0.34 3.65 5.89
N LEU A 33 0.73 3.16 4.71
CA LEU A 33 1.55 1.94 4.60
C LEU A 33 2.93 2.11 5.25
N GLN A 34 3.61 3.24 5.00
CA GLN A 34 4.93 3.50 5.61
C GLN A 34 4.84 3.56 7.14
N TYR A 35 3.82 4.24 7.66
CA TYR A 35 3.55 4.30 9.09
C TYR A 35 3.27 2.91 9.67
N LEU A 36 2.38 2.13 9.03
CA LEU A 36 2.01 0.79 9.48
C LEU A 36 3.22 -0.16 9.53
N ILE A 37 4.11 -0.10 8.54
CA ILE A 37 5.34 -0.91 8.51
C ILE A 37 6.23 -0.55 9.69
N LEU A 38 6.46 0.74 9.94
CA LEU A 38 7.28 1.20 11.06
C LEU A 38 6.68 0.76 12.41
N GLN A 39 5.39 0.99 12.60
CA GLN A 39 4.68 0.62 13.82
C GLN A 39 4.80 -0.88 14.10
N ARG A 40 4.61 -1.74 13.08
CA ARG A 40 4.71 -3.19 13.24
C ARG A 40 6.11 -3.66 13.57
N LYS A 41 7.12 -3.14 12.87
CA LYS A 41 8.53 -3.47 13.15
C LYS A 41 8.93 -3.10 14.57
N GLN A 42 8.50 -1.94 15.06
CA GLN A 42 8.73 -1.52 16.45
C GLN A 42 8.07 -2.44 17.48
N GLN A 43 6.95 -3.07 17.13
CA GLN A 43 6.22 -4.02 17.98
C GLN A 43 6.65 -5.48 17.77
N GLY A 44 7.63 -5.76 16.90
CA GLY A 44 8.03 -7.12 16.55
C GLY A 44 6.95 -7.90 15.79
N LEU A 45 6.00 -7.21 15.14
CA LEU A 45 4.92 -7.80 14.38
C LEU A 45 5.28 -7.94 12.89
N ASP A 46 4.64 -8.90 12.23
CA ASP A 46 4.79 -9.10 10.78
C ASP A 46 4.23 -7.93 9.96
N ALA A 47 5.11 -7.32 9.16
CA ALA A 47 4.79 -6.22 8.26
C ALA A 47 4.72 -6.64 6.78
N SER A 48 4.94 -7.91 6.45
CA SER A 48 5.13 -8.38 5.06
C SER A 48 4.01 -7.98 4.11
N GLY A 49 2.74 -8.09 4.53
CA GLY A 49 1.60 -7.66 3.72
C GLY A 49 1.59 -6.16 3.41
N ALA A 50 2.02 -5.32 4.35
CA ALA A 50 2.12 -3.87 4.14
C ALA A 50 3.34 -3.50 3.28
N GLU A 51 4.46 -4.22 3.44
CA GLU A 51 5.64 -4.06 2.60
C GLU A 51 5.37 -4.43 1.13
N GLU A 52 4.68 -5.55 0.89
CA GLU A 52 4.25 -5.94 -0.45
C GLU A 52 3.35 -4.88 -1.06
N ALA A 53 2.35 -4.42 -0.31
CA ALA A 53 1.44 -3.37 -0.75
C ALA A 53 2.18 -2.08 -1.17
N LEU A 54 3.16 -1.65 -0.36
CA LEU A 54 3.95 -0.45 -0.64
C LEU A 54 4.82 -0.64 -1.88
N ALA A 55 5.46 -1.81 -2.03
CA ALA A 55 6.26 -2.13 -3.21
C ALA A 55 5.41 -2.10 -4.50
N ARG A 56 4.22 -2.73 -4.47
CA ARG A 56 3.28 -2.73 -5.59
C ARG A 56 2.81 -1.31 -5.94
N MET A 57 2.49 -0.50 -4.93
CA MET A 57 2.07 0.89 -5.12
C MET A 57 3.15 1.73 -5.78
N ASN A 58 4.42 1.55 -5.37
CA ASN A 58 5.56 2.25 -5.98
C ASN A 58 5.69 1.90 -7.46
N ILE A 59 5.66 0.61 -7.80
CA ILE A 59 5.77 0.14 -9.19
C ILE A 59 4.69 0.79 -10.07
N VAL A 60 3.41 0.74 -9.64
CA VAL A 60 2.31 1.29 -10.42
C VAL A 60 2.44 2.80 -10.60
N ARG A 61 2.81 3.53 -9.54
CA ARG A 61 2.99 4.97 -9.60
C ARG A 61 4.14 5.38 -10.50
N ASP A 62 5.25 4.66 -10.44
CA ASP A 62 6.43 4.94 -11.25
C ASP A 62 6.16 4.63 -12.74
N SER A 63 5.46 3.54 -13.04
CA SER A 63 5.00 3.24 -14.41
C SER A 63 4.07 4.32 -14.97
N MET A 64 3.18 4.87 -14.14
CA MET A 64 2.29 5.97 -14.59
C MET A 64 3.00 7.31 -14.71
N GLY A 65 3.93 7.63 -13.81
CA GLY A 65 4.74 8.85 -13.88
C GLY A 65 5.62 8.89 -15.14
N GLN A 66 6.12 7.73 -15.57
CA GLN A 66 6.83 7.59 -16.84
C GLN A 66 5.92 7.82 -18.06
N HIS A 67 4.65 7.37 -18.00
CA HIS A 67 3.72 7.60 -19.10
C HIS A 67 3.37 9.08 -19.29
N LEU A 68 3.17 9.84 -18.21
CA LEU A 68 2.89 11.28 -18.30
C LEU A 68 4.11 12.12 -18.72
N SER A 69 5.33 11.65 -18.50
CA SER A 69 6.55 12.39 -18.89
C SER A 69 6.89 12.27 -20.38
N LEU A 70 6.22 11.36 -21.09
CA LEU A 70 6.39 11.09 -22.53
C LEU A 70 5.20 11.59 -23.38
N SER A 71 4.28 12.36 -22.78
CA SER A 71 3.09 12.93 -23.42
C SER A 71 3.24 14.44 -23.57
#